data_AF-A0A1A8MQB7-F1
#
_entry.id   AF-A0A1A8MQB7-F1
#
_cell.length_a   1.000
_cell.length_b   1.000
_cell.length_c   1.000
_cell.angle_alpha   90.00
_cell.angle_beta   90.00
_cell.angle_gamma   90.00
#
_symmetry.space_group_name_H-M   'P 1'
#
loop_
_entity.id
_entity.type
_entity.pdbx_description
1 polymer ?
#
loop_
_entity_poly.entity_id
_entity_poly.type
_entity_poly.pdbx_seq_one_letter_code
_entity_poly.pdbx_strand_id
1 'polypeptide(L)'
;NNYKVGPGIVLDEMAVGCECKNCFEEPVNGCCPGASLHRMAYNDKGQVRIQPGKPIYECNTQCNCGQDCPNRVVQKGIQFDLCIFKTDNGRGWGVRTLQHIKKNTFVMEYVGE
;
A
#
# COMPACT_ATOMS: atom_id res chain seq x y z
N ASN A 1 4.20 10.87 6.93
CA ASN A 1 2.85 10.95 6.33
C ASN A 1 1.97 9.91 6.98
N ASN A 2 1.39 10.22 8.13
CA ASN A 2 0.43 9.35 8.80
C ASN A 2 -0.90 10.09 8.92
N TYR A 3 -2.01 9.36 9.01
CA TYR A 3 -3.33 9.94 9.30
C TYR A 3 -3.27 10.74 10.61
N LYS A 4 -3.94 11.89 10.64
CA LYS A 4 -4.12 12.66 11.87
C LYS A 4 -5.55 12.43 12.34
N VAL A 5 -5.70 11.84 13.52
CA VAL A 5 -7.04 11.47 14.02
C VAL A 5 -7.68 12.59 14.80
N GLY A 6 -8.97 12.81 14.57
CA GLY A 6 -9.77 13.74 15.36
C GLY A 6 -10.03 13.26 16.79
N PRO A 7 -10.45 14.16 17.70
CA PRO A 7 -10.79 13.78 19.08
C PRO A 7 -11.85 12.67 19.13
N GLY A 8 -11.60 11.63 19.93
CA GLY A 8 -12.51 10.50 20.12
C GLY A 8 -12.39 9.37 19.08
N ILE A 9 -11.50 9.49 18.09
CA ILE A 9 -11.23 8.42 17.12
C ILE A 9 -10.03 7.59 17.59
N VAL A 10 -10.22 6.27 17.67
CA VAL A 10 -9.16 5.30 17.97
C VAL A 10 -8.90 4.48 16.71
N LEU A 11 -7.64 4.46 16.26
CA LEU A 11 -7.20 3.54 15.21
C LEU A 11 -6.90 2.20 15.87
N ASP A 12 -7.52 1.14 15.36
CA ASP A 12 -7.24 -0.21 15.83
C ASP A 12 -5.94 -0.74 15.24
N GLU A 13 -5.10 -1.34 16.08
CA GLU A 13 -3.88 -1.98 15.64
C GLU A 13 -4.14 -3.44 15.30
N MET A 14 -3.49 -3.94 14.26
CA MET A 14 -3.64 -5.33 13.86
C MET A 14 -3.02 -6.25 14.92
N ALA A 15 -3.85 -7.07 15.56
CA ALA A 15 -3.42 -7.99 16.62
C ALA A 15 -2.67 -9.24 16.10
N VAL A 16 -2.80 -9.57 14.81
CA VAL A 16 -2.29 -10.82 14.24
C VAL A 16 -1.50 -10.54 12.96
N GLY A 17 -0.35 -11.20 12.83
CA GLY A 17 0.48 -11.20 11.63
C GLY A 17 0.70 -12.60 11.07
N CYS A 18 1.35 -12.69 9.91
CA CYS A 18 1.71 -13.96 9.32
C CYS A 18 3.05 -14.49 9.85
N GLU A 19 3.19 -15.81 9.89
CA GLU A 19 4.44 -16.50 10.23
C GLU A 19 5.24 -16.96 8.99
N CYS A 20 4.86 -16.48 7.80
CA CYS A 20 5.49 -16.87 6.54
C CYS A 20 6.99 -16.59 6.54
N LYS A 21 7.80 -17.56 6.07
CA LYS A 21 9.22 -17.34 5.73
C LYS A 21 9.36 -16.59 4.40
N ASN A 22 8.51 -16.94 3.44
CA ASN A 22 8.40 -16.27 2.15
C ASN A 22 6.94 -15.90 1.87
N CYS A 23 6.58 -14.62 2.03
CA CYS A 23 5.22 -14.14 1.81
C CYS A 23 4.75 -14.19 0.34
N PHE A 24 5.65 -14.44 -0.60
CA PHE A 24 5.33 -14.57 -2.03
C PHE A 24 5.06 -16.02 -2.43
N GLU A 25 5.89 -16.96 -1.95
CA GLU A 25 5.91 -18.35 -2.42
C GLU A 25 5.26 -19.35 -1.45
N GLU A 26 5.28 -19.09 -0.14
CA GLU A 26 4.79 -20.03 0.89
C GLU A 26 3.66 -19.45 1.75
N PRO A 27 2.51 -19.11 1.17
CA PRO A 27 1.44 -18.58 1.98
C PRO A 27 0.59 -19.74 2.55
N VAL A 28 0.87 -20.16 3.79
CA VAL A 28 0.01 -21.08 4.55
C VAL A 28 -1.41 -20.50 4.58
N ASN A 29 -2.36 -21.11 3.85
CA ASN A 29 -3.72 -20.59 3.62
C ASN A 29 -3.83 -19.18 2.97
N GLY A 30 -2.78 -18.72 2.27
CA GLY A 30 -2.67 -17.30 1.88
C GLY A 30 -1.96 -16.51 2.99
N CYS A 31 -1.09 -15.53 2.67
CA CYS A 31 -0.42 -14.67 3.65
C CYS A 31 -1.46 -13.80 4.42
N CYS A 32 -1.13 -12.62 4.94
CA CYS A 32 -2.14 -11.72 5.53
C CYS A 32 -3.45 -11.57 4.71
N PRO A 33 -3.42 -11.53 3.36
CA PRO A 33 -4.64 -11.59 2.56
C PRO A 33 -5.47 -12.87 2.76
N GLY A 34 -4.82 -14.02 2.87
CA GLY A 34 -5.45 -15.33 3.06
C GLY A 34 -6.21 -15.47 4.36
N ALA A 35 -5.66 -14.92 5.45
CA ALA A 35 -6.36 -14.83 6.73
C ALA A 35 -7.70 -14.10 6.63
N SER A 36 -7.83 -13.18 5.65
CA SER A 36 -9.07 -12.47 5.34
C SER A 36 -9.85 -13.07 4.16
N LEU A 37 -9.50 -14.26 3.66
CA LEU A 37 -10.08 -14.90 2.46
C LEU A 37 -9.88 -14.09 1.16
N HIS A 38 -8.79 -13.33 1.09
CA HIS A 38 -8.40 -12.53 -0.07
C HIS A 38 -7.13 -13.07 -0.72
N ARG A 39 -6.93 -12.71 -2.00
CA ARG A 39 -5.73 -13.05 -2.76
C ARG A 39 -4.65 -12.00 -2.56
N MET A 40 -3.40 -12.37 -2.83
CA MET A 40 -2.28 -11.43 -2.88
C MET A 40 -2.58 -10.29 -3.85
N ALA A 41 -2.42 -9.05 -3.38
CA ALA A 41 -2.75 -7.86 -4.15
C ALA A 41 -1.71 -7.54 -5.22
N TYR A 42 -0.45 -7.91 -4.98
CA TYR A 42 0.71 -7.49 -5.77
C TYR A 42 1.34 -8.64 -6.56
N ASN A 43 1.94 -8.34 -7.71
CA ASN A 43 2.92 -9.23 -8.34
C ASN A 43 4.32 -9.07 -7.73
N ASP A 44 5.28 -9.83 -8.26
CA ASP A 44 6.73 -9.76 -7.99
C ASP A 44 7.34 -8.37 -8.23
N LYS A 45 6.67 -7.50 -8.99
CA LYS A 45 7.09 -6.13 -9.29
C LYS A 45 6.39 -5.08 -8.42
N GLY A 46 5.62 -5.49 -7.41
CA GLY A 46 4.85 -4.59 -6.54
C GLY A 46 3.64 -3.93 -7.22
N GLN A 47 3.20 -4.44 -8.37
CA GLN A 47 2.07 -3.90 -9.12
C GLN A 47 0.76 -4.60 -8.73
N VAL A 48 -0.30 -3.82 -8.56
CA VAL A 48 -1.63 -4.31 -8.19
C VAL A 48 -2.19 -5.22 -9.30
N ARG A 49 -2.74 -6.37 -8.92
CA ARG A 49 -3.39 -7.34 -9.83
C ARG A 49 -4.87 -7.61 -9.51
N ILE A 50 -5.36 -7.12 -8.38
CA ILE A 50 -6.76 -7.26 -8.00
C ILE A 50 -7.63 -6.18 -8.66
N GLN A 51 -8.93 -6.45 -8.76
CA GLN A 51 -9.89 -5.53 -9.37
C GLN A 51 -10.18 -4.33 -8.43
N PRO A 52 -10.50 -3.14 -8.99
CA PRO A 52 -10.98 -2.02 -8.19
C PRO A 52 -12.18 -2.42 -7.31
N GLY A 53 -12.24 -1.86 -6.10
CA GLY A 53 -13.27 -2.20 -5.10
C GLY A 53 -12.96 -3.43 -4.25
N LYS A 54 -11.80 -4.08 -4.46
CA LYS A 54 -11.29 -5.13 -3.55
C LYS A 54 -10.25 -4.53 -2.58
N PRO A 55 -10.30 -4.88 -1.28
CA PRO A 55 -9.33 -4.39 -0.31
C PRO A 55 -7.95 -5.03 -0.53
N ILE A 56 -6.92 -4.32 -0.08
CA ILE A 56 -5.56 -4.82 -0.02
C ILE A 56 -5.18 -5.03 1.45
N TYR A 57 -4.75 -6.24 1.78
CA TYR A 57 -4.27 -6.60 3.13
C TYR A 57 -2.75 -6.79 3.11
N GLU A 58 -2.03 -5.76 3.52
CA GLU A 58 -0.58 -5.83 3.64
C GLU A 58 -0.13 -6.60 4.90
N CYS A 59 1.12 -7.06 4.89
CA CYS A 59 1.76 -7.54 6.12
C CYS A 59 1.93 -6.39 7.10
N ASN A 60 1.76 -6.64 8.39
CA ASN A 60 1.79 -5.65 9.46
C ASN A 60 2.95 -5.89 10.43
N THR A 61 3.07 -5.07 11.48
CA THR A 61 4.14 -5.14 12.48
C THR A 61 4.17 -6.44 13.27
N GLN A 62 3.09 -7.20 13.32
CA GLN A 62 3.00 -8.52 13.96
C GLN A 62 3.47 -9.67 13.04
N CYS A 63 3.85 -9.39 11.80
CA CYS A 63 4.33 -10.40 10.86
C CYS A 63 5.82 -10.67 11.04
N ASN A 64 6.26 -11.92 10.85
CA ASN A 64 7.68 -12.30 10.89
C ASN A 64 8.50 -11.72 9.72
N CYS A 65 7.85 -11.25 8.65
CA CYS A 65 8.52 -10.72 7.47
C CYS A 65 8.98 -9.26 7.67
N GLY A 66 10.18 -8.97 7.16
CA GLY A 66 10.79 -7.63 7.23
C GLY A 66 10.17 -6.60 6.27
N GLN A 67 10.82 -5.44 6.19
CA GLN A 67 10.38 -4.31 5.35
C GLN A 67 10.44 -4.62 3.84
N ASP A 68 11.33 -5.51 3.43
CA ASP A 68 11.47 -5.94 2.03
C ASP A 68 10.37 -6.91 1.57
N CYS A 69 9.45 -7.29 2.46
CA CYS A 69 8.33 -8.14 2.13
C CYS A 69 7.58 -7.63 0.88
N PRO A 70 7.28 -8.50 -0.11
CA PRO A 70 6.57 -8.10 -1.32
C PRO A 70 5.10 -7.72 -1.06
N ASN A 71 4.58 -8.02 0.14
CA ASN A 71 3.25 -7.59 0.60
C ASN A 71 3.31 -6.37 1.54
N ARG A 72 4.34 -5.53 1.42
CA ARG A 72 4.48 -4.21 2.07
C ARG A 72 4.83 -3.15 1.02
N VAL A 73 3.90 -2.84 0.12
CA VAL A 73 4.11 -1.88 -0.99
C VAL A 73 3.71 -0.47 -0.58
N VAL A 74 2.52 -0.29 -0.01
CA VAL A 74 2.01 1.02 0.46
C VAL A 74 2.88 1.52 1.61
N GLN A 75 3.24 0.63 2.55
CA GLN A 75 4.13 0.95 3.68
C GLN A 75 5.51 1.48 3.27
N LYS A 76 5.99 1.20 2.05
CA LYS A 76 7.27 1.75 1.56
C LYS A 76 7.15 3.22 1.18
N GLY A 77 5.94 3.78 1.16
CA GLY A 77 5.69 5.17 0.83
C GLY A 77 5.97 5.51 -0.62
N ILE A 78 6.05 6.81 -0.91
CA ILE A 78 6.22 7.34 -2.27
C ILE A 78 7.61 6.95 -2.80
N GLN A 79 7.64 6.27 -3.94
CA GLN A 79 8.88 5.82 -4.61
C GLN A 79 9.26 6.69 -5.82
N PHE A 80 8.61 7.84 -5.99
CA PHE A 80 8.75 8.69 -7.18
C PHE A 80 8.98 10.15 -6.85
N ASP A 81 9.83 10.81 -7.64
CA ASP A 81 9.91 12.26 -7.67
C ASP A 81 8.64 12.88 -8.25
N LEU A 82 7.92 13.61 -7.41
CA LEU A 82 6.68 14.30 -7.74
C LEU A 82 6.91 15.82 -7.74
N CYS A 83 6.22 16.50 -8.65
CA CYS A 83 6.26 17.95 -8.81
C CYS A 83 4.86 18.52 -8.69
N ILE A 84 4.68 19.44 -7.72
CA ILE A 84 3.50 20.29 -7.61
C ILE A 84 3.68 21.46 -8.59
N PHE A 85 2.69 21.69 -9.45
CA PHE A 85 2.79 22.73 -10.48
C PHE A 85 1.45 23.46 -10.66
N LYS A 86 1.52 24.71 -11.13
CA LYS A 86 0.33 25.49 -11.49
C LYS A 86 -0.13 25.07 -12.89
N THR A 87 -1.39 24.68 -13.03
CA THR A 87 -1.97 24.34 -14.34
C THR A 87 -2.22 25.60 -15.16
N ASP A 88 -2.03 25.54 -16.47
CA ASP A 88 -2.26 26.63 -17.43
C ASP A 88 -3.75 26.87 -17.77
N ASN A 89 -4.61 25.90 -17.49
CA ASN A 89 -6.02 25.91 -17.88
C ASN A 89 -7.00 26.25 -16.74
N GLY A 90 -6.52 26.95 -15.70
CA GLY A 90 -7.38 27.44 -14.61
C GLY A 90 -7.79 26.43 -13.55
N ARG A 91 -7.31 25.17 -13.59
CA ARG A 91 -7.61 24.13 -12.57
C ARG A 91 -6.86 24.29 -11.25
N GLY A 92 -6.05 25.33 -11.11
CA GLY A 92 -5.28 25.58 -9.88
C GLY A 92 -3.96 24.82 -9.84
N TRP A 93 -3.72 24.08 -8.77
CA TRP A 93 -2.50 23.29 -8.57
C TRP A 93 -2.74 21.84 -8.99
N GLY A 94 -1.75 21.26 -9.66
CA GLY A 94 -1.73 19.84 -10.02
C GLY A 94 -0.45 19.17 -9.53
N VAL A 95 -0.43 17.83 -9.63
CA VAL A 95 0.75 17.01 -9.34
C VAL A 95 1.10 16.22 -10.59
N ARG A 96 2.39 16.16 -10.94
CA ARG A 96 2.93 15.31 -12.01
C ARG A 96 4.15 14.54 -11.53
N THR A 97 4.43 13.40 -12.14
CA THR A 97 5.67 12.65 -11.94
C THR A 97 6.78 13.20 -12.85
N LEU A 98 8.04 13.10 -12.39
CA LEU A 98 9.23 13.41 -13.21
C LEU A 98 9.78 12.18 -13.95
N GLN A 99 9.19 11.00 -13.73
CA GLN A 99 9.63 9.73 -14.30
C GLN A 99 8.44 8.86 -14.73
N HIS A 100 8.70 7.87 -15.59
CA HIS A 100 7.67 6.95 -16.05
C HIS A 100 7.19 6.02 -14.91
N ILE A 101 5.88 6.00 -14.67
CA ILE A 101 5.25 5.11 -13.70
C ILE A 101 4.56 3.98 -14.46
N LYS A 102 4.97 2.73 -14.19
CA LYS A 102 4.33 1.56 -14.80
C LYS A 102 2.89 1.42 -14.32
N LYS A 103 2.02 0.88 -15.18
CA LYS A 103 0.63 0.57 -14.85
C LYS A 103 0.54 -0.21 -13.53
N ASN A 104 -0.48 0.12 -12.72
CA ASN A 104 -0.81 -0.52 -11.43
C ASN A 104 0.26 -0.36 -10.33
N THR A 105 1.17 0.60 -10.46
CA THR A 105 2.14 0.91 -9.40
C THR A 105 1.52 1.84 -8.36
N PHE A 106 1.79 1.59 -7.08
CA PHE A 106 1.40 2.50 -6.01
C PHE A 106 2.07 3.87 -6.19
N VAL A 107 1.33 4.95 -5.99
CA VAL A 107 1.84 6.33 -6.14
C VAL A 107 1.99 7.01 -4.79
N MET A 108 0.88 7.17 -4.07
CA MET A 108 0.82 7.78 -2.75
C MET A 108 -0.50 7.45 -2.05
N GLU A 109 -0.54 7.64 -0.73
CA GLU A 109 -1.77 7.63 0.06
C GLU A 109 -2.42 9.01 0.10
N TYR A 110 -3.74 9.01 0.20
CA TYR A 110 -4.48 10.21 0.58
C TYR A 110 -4.53 10.30 2.10
N VAL A 111 -3.88 11.31 2.68
CA VAL A 111 -3.80 11.49 4.14
C VAL A 111 -4.37 12.86 4.54
N GLY A 112 -4.99 12.92 5.71
CA GLY A 112 -5.66 14.11 6.23
C GLY A 112 -6.18 13.91 7.67
N GLU A 113 -7.07 14.80 8.07
CA GLU A 113 -7.83 14.79 9.34
C GLU A 113 -9.28 14.35 9.14
#